data_AF-A0A242CED1-F1
#
_entry.id   AF-A0A242CED1-F1
#
_cell.length_a   1.000
_cell.length_b   1.000
_cell.length_c   1.000
_cell.angle_alpha   90.00
_cell.angle_beta   90.00
_cell.angle_gamma   90.00
#
_symmetry.space_group_name_H-M   'P 1'
#
loop_
_entity.id
_entity.type
_entity.pdbx_description
1 polymer ?
#
loop_
_entity_poly.entity_id
_entity_poly.type
_entity_poly.pdbx_seq_one_letter_code
_entity_poly.pdbx_strand_id
1 'polypeptide(L)'
;MNSTKQSSIIKTKNNQPVKSISYQDMYLIKDTFDQLESWTQSLMILKNFFSNKAIPLNKKQIIKEFHVNSQIFNIFYKDFLAKTAILEKQFDELKTKEKAKV
;
A
#
# COMPACT_ATOMS: atom_id res chain seq x y z
N MET A 1 -37.70 -35.05 10.07
CA MET A 1 -37.96 -33.67 9.63
C MET A 1 -36.76 -32.83 10.04
N ASN A 2 -35.83 -32.58 9.12
CA ASN A 2 -34.61 -31.82 9.43
C ASN A 2 -34.90 -30.34 9.23
N SER A 3 -34.94 -29.59 10.33
CA SER A 3 -35.02 -28.13 10.33
C SER A 3 -33.68 -27.57 9.87
N THR A 4 -33.58 -27.27 8.59
CA THR A 4 -32.48 -26.51 8.01
C THR A 4 -32.48 -25.12 8.66
N LYS A 5 -31.63 -24.91 9.67
CA LYS A 5 -31.35 -23.58 10.23
C LYS A 5 -30.88 -22.69 9.08
N GLN A 6 -31.75 -21.79 8.63
CA GLN A 6 -31.45 -20.82 7.58
C GLN A 6 -30.45 -19.81 8.18
N SER A 7 -29.17 -19.99 7.91
CA SER A 7 -28.13 -19.03 8.33
C SER A 7 -28.46 -17.66 7.73
N SER A 8 -28.69 -16.66 8.57
CA SER A 8 -29.11 -15.32 8.13
C SER A 8 -27.87 -14.45 7.93
N ILE A 9 -27.82 -13.69 6.83
CA ILE A 9 -26.69 -12.78 6.54
C ILE A 9 -26.83 -11.53 7.42
N ILE A 10 -25.74 -11.15 8.09
CA ILE A 10 -25.68 -9.89 8.86
C ILE A 10 -25.74 -8.71 7.89
N LYS A 11 -26.59 -7.74 8.20
CA LYS A 11 -26.77 -6.52 7.42
C LYS A 11 -26.61 -5.27 8.27
N THR A 12 -26.23 -4.16 7.64
CA THR A 12 -26.18 -2.83 8.24
C THR A 12 -27.57 -2.23 8.40
N LYS A 13 -27.67 -1.06 9.07
CA LYS A 13 -28.92 -0.28 9.20
C LYS A 13 -29.55 0.05 7.84
N ASN A 14 -28.74 0.16 6.78
CA ASN A 14 -29.19 0.44 5.42
C ASN A 14 -29.40 -0.84 4.59
N ASN A 15 -29.59 -2.00 5.24
CA ASN A 15 -29.84 -3.30 4.60
C ASN A 15 -28.70 -3.79 3.67
N GLN A 16 -27.46 -3.32 3.89
CA GLN A 16 -26.29 -3.76 3.12
C GLN A 16 -25.61 -4.95 3.82
N PRO A 17 -25.15 -5.99 3.10
CA PRO A 17 -24.49 -7.14 3.71
C PRO A 17 -23.12 -6.78 4.29
N VAL A 18 -22.80 -7.32 5.47
CA VAL A 18 -21.49 -7.14 6.13
C VAL A 18 -20.53 -8.25 5.68
N LYS A 19 -19.29 -7.88 5.32
CA LYS A 19 -18.23 -8.83 4.95
C LYS A 19 -17.59 -9.42 6.21
N SER A 20 -17.24 -10.71 6.15
CA SER A 20 -16.47 -11.38 7.19
C SER A 20 -14.97 -11.12 6.95
N ILE A 21 -14.47 -10.01 7.50
CA ILE A 21 -13.05 -9.62 7.44
C ILE A 21 -12.44 -9.90 8.81
N SER A 22 -11.33 -10.63 8.83
CA SER A 22 -10.62 -10.97 10.07
C SER A 22 -9.63 -9.87 10.47
N TYR A 23 -9.15 -9.93 11.71
CA TYR A 23 -8.05 -9.06 12.14
C TYR A 23 -6.78 -9.32 11.34
N GLN A 24 -6.49 -10.59 11.00
CA GLN A 24 -5.33 -10.95 10.19
C GLN A 24 -5.37 -10.28 8.82
N ASP A 25 -6.55 -10.21 8.19
CA ASP A 25 -6.71 -9.50 6.92
C ASP A 25 -6.34 -8.02 7.03
N MET A 26 -6.79 -7.36 8.10
CA MET A 26 -6.50 -5.95 8.35
C MET A 26 -5.00 -5.73 8.60
N TYR A 27 -4.35 -6.61 9.35
CA TYR A 27 -2.90 -6.54 9.58
C TYR A 27 -2.10 -6.73 8.29
N LEU A 28 -2.47 -7.68 7.43
CA LEU A 28 -1.76 -7.90 6.16
C LEU A 28 -1.79 -6.66 5.24
N ILE A 29 -2.94 -5.98 5.18
CA ILE A 29 -3.09 -4.73 4.43
C ILE A 29 -2.26 -3.62 5.08
N LYS A 30 -2.33 -3.50 6.40
CA LYS A 30 -1.57 -2.48 7.15
C LYS A 30 -0.07 -2.66 6.97
N ASP A 31 0.45 -3.88 7.03
CA ASP A 31 1.87 -4.18 6.82
C ASP A 31 2.33 -3.76 5.41
N THR A 32 1.50 -4.01 4.40
CA THR A 32 1.83 -3.63 3.01
C THR A 32 1.81 -2.12 2.84
N PHE A 33 0.88 -1.43 3.50
CA PHE A 33 0.83 0.02 3.55
C PHE A 33 2.04 0.62 4.29
N ASP A 34 2.45 0.03 5.41
CA ASP A 34 3.59 0.52 6.20
C ASP A 34 4.91 0.38 5.42
N GLN A 35 5.04 -0.67 4.61
CA GLN A 35 6.17 -0.82 3.69
C GLN A 35 6.21 0.31 2.65
N LEU A 36 5.06 0.71 2.09
CA LEU A 36 4.99 1.86 1.18
C LEU A 36 5.35 3.16 1.91
N GLU A 37 4.85 3.37 3.12
CA GLU A 37 5.11 4.57 3.93
C GLU A 37 6.59 4.67 4.34
N SER A 38 7.28 3.54 4.53
CA SER A 38 8.70 3.52 4.91
C SER A 38 9.63 4.25 3.93
N TRP A 39 9.21 4.42 2.66
CA TRP A 39 9.95 5.17 1.66
C TRP A 39 9.96 6.70 1.86
N THR A 40 9.14 7.23 2.77
CA THR A 40 9.00 8.68 3.02
C THR A 40 10.34 9.38 3.23
N GLN A 41 11.24 8.80 4.02
CA GLN A 41 12.55 9.41 4.31
C GLN A 41 13.45 9.45 3.07
N SER A 42 13.52 8.35 2.32
CA SER A 42 14.28 8.28 1.06
C SER A 42 13.76 9.26 0.01
N LEU A 43 12.44 9.41 -0.09
CA LEU A 43 11.81 10.37 -1.00
C LEU A 43 12.07 11.82 -0.57
N MET A 44 12.18 12.09 0.74
CA MET A 44 12.54 13.41 1.24
C MET A 44 13.96 13.81 0.82
N ILE A 45 14.91 12.87 0.83
CA ILE A 45 16.27 13.11 0.32
C ILE A 45 16.25 13.46 -1.17
N LEU A 46 15.53 12.69 -1.98
CA LEU A 46 15.37 12.98 -3.41
C LEU A 46 14.75 14.36 -3.63
N LYS A 47 13.66 14.66 -2.91
CA LYS A 47 12.99 15.96 -2.98
C LYS A 47 13.95 17.10 -2.66
N ASN A 48 14.74 16.98 -1.60
CA ASN A 48 15.70 18.01 -1.20
C ASN A 48 16.78 18.24 -2.25
N PHE A 49 17.31 17.16 -2.86
CA PHE A 49 18.29 17.25 -3.94
C PHE A 49 17.72 17.98 -5.16
N PHE A 50 16.55 17.57 -5.65
CA PHE A 50 15.94 18.16 -6.86
C PHE A 50 15.32 19.54 -6.64
N SER A 51 15.00 19.90 -5.39
CA SER A 51 14.48 21.24 -5.05
C SER A 51 15.59 22.29 -4.93
N ASN A 52 16.85 21.88 -4.85
CA ASN A 52 17.97 22.80 -4.75
C ASN A 52 18.23 23.47 -6.11
N LYS A 53 17.76 24.71 -6.27
CA LYS A 53 17.95 25.54 -7.46
C LYS A 53 19.26 26.35 -7.45
N ALA A 54 20.06 26.24 -6.39
CA ALA A 54 21.32 26.98 -6.30
C ALA A 54 22.27 26.50 -7.40
N ILE A 55 22.90 27.44 -8.13
CA ILE A 55 23.89 27.10 -9.17
C ILE A 55 25.06 26.40 -8.48
N PRO A 56 25.27 25.11 -8.73
CA PRO A 56 26.28 24.35 -8.02
C PRO A 56 27.66 24.67 -8.57
N LEU A 57 28.56 25.10 -7.68
CA LEU A 57 29.94 25.47 -8.03
C LEU A 57 30.78 24.26 -8.51
N ASN A 58 30.37 23.02 -8.19
CA ASN A 58 31.11 21.79 -8.50
C ASN A 58 30.30 20.77 -9.31
N LYS A 59 30.48 20.78 -10.63
CA LYS A 59 29.79 19.89 -11.58
C LYS A 59 30.00 18.39 -11.30
N LYS A 60 31.21 18.00 -10.88
CA LYS A 60 31.57 16.58 -10.67
C LYS A 60 30.82 15.98 -9.47
N GLN A 61 30.59 16.78 -8.43
CA GLN A 61 29.85 16.34 -7.25
C GLN A 61 28.38 16.09 -7.58
N ILE A 62 27.74 16.99 -8.33
CA ILE A 62 26.33 16.84 -8.74
C ILE A 62 26.12 15.56 -9.54
N ILE A 63 27.02 15.27 -10.50
CA ILE A 63 26.87 14.07 -11.34
C ILE A 63 26.89 12.81 -10.48
N LYS A 64 27.74 12.77 -9.45
CA LYS A 64 27.78 11.65 -8.49
C LYS A 64 26.50 11.57 -7.67
N GLU A 65 26.05 12.67 -7.09
CA GLU A 65 24.83 12.72 -6.29
C GLU A 65 23.59 12.37 -7.12
N PHE A 66 23.51 12.88 -8.36
CA PHE A 66 22.47 12.53 -9.31
C PHE A 66 22.48 11.04 -9.63
N HIS A 67 23.65 10.44 -9.89
CA HIS A 67 23.76 9.01 -10.15
C HIS A 67 23.23 8.19 -8.96
N VAL A 68 23.64 8.50 -7.73
CA VAL A 68 23.13 7.83 -6.52
C VAL A 68 21.62 8.02 -6.38
N ASN A 69 21.12 9.25 -6.52
CA ASN A 69 19.69 9.55 -6.41
C ASN A 69 18.85 8.85 -7.48
N SER A 70 19.37 8.71 -8.70
CA SER A 70 18.71 7.94 -9.77
C SER A 70 18.61 6.46 -9.44
N GLN A 71 19.63 5.88 -8.78
CA GLN A 71 19.58 4.50 -8.33
C GLN A 71 18.53 4.32 -7.22
N ILE A 72 18.49 5.22 -6.24
CA ILE A 72 17.48 5.22 -5.17
C ILE A 72 16.08 5.31 -5.78
N PHE A 73 15.87 6.24 -6.72
CA PHE A 73 14.59 6.39 -7.41
C PHE A 73 14.18 5.11 -8.15
N ASN A 74 15.10 4.47 -8.87
CA ASN A 74 14.81 3.24 -9.61
C ASN A 74 14.41 2.08 -8.68
N ILE A 75 15.04 1.96 -7.51
CA ILE A 75 14.68 0.95 -6.51
C ILE A 75 13.31 1.27 -5.92
N PHE A 76 13.09 2.51 -5.50
CA PHE A 76 11.80 2.99 -5.01
C PHE A 76 10.69 2.69 -6.02
N TYR A 77 10.87 3.07 -7.28
CA TYR A 77 9.86 2.94 -8.31
C TYR A 77 9.45 1.48 -8.52
N LYS A 78 10.42 0.56 -8.58
CA LYS A 78 10.15 -0.87 -8.71
C LYS A 78 9.41 -1.43 -7.49
N ASP A 79 9.87 -1.09 -6.29
CA ASP A 79 9.24 -1.57 -5.06
C ASP A 79 7.82 -0.99 -4.91
N PHE A 80 7.64 0.32 -5.13
CA PHE A 80 6.34 0.98 -5.11
C PHE A 80 5.33 0.28 -6.01
N LEU A 81 5.67 0.04 -7.29
CA LEU A 81 4.80 -0.67 -8.22
C LEU A 81 4.42 -2.07 -7.73
N ALA A 82 5.39 -2.82 -7.22
CA ALA A 82 5.16 -4.16 -6.70
C ALA A 82 4.22 -4.15 -5.48
N LYS A 83 4.47 -3.24 -4.52
CA LYS A 83 3.67 -3.13 -3.30
C LYS A 83 2.27 -2.61 -3.58
N THR A 84 2.09 -1.66 -4.50
CA THR A 84 0.76 -1.18 -4.90
C THR A 84 -0.07 -2.29 -5.56
N ALA A 85 0.56 -3.12 -6.40
CA ALA A 85 -0.12 -4.26 -7.01
C ALA A 85 -0.51 -5.32 -5.96
N ILE A 86 0.34 -5.57 -4.96
CA ILE A 86 0.01 -6.46 -3.84
C ILE A 86 -1.17 -5.89 -3.04
N LEU A 87 -1.15 -4.59 -2.73
CA LEU A 87 -2.21 -3.93 -1.98
C LEU A 87 -3.55 -3.99 -2.72
N GLU A 88 -3.55 -3.73 -4.04
CA GLU A 88 -4.75 -3.86 -4.88
C GLU A 88 -5.31 -5.29 -4.85
N LYS A 89 -4.44 -6.30 -4.98
CA LYS A 89 -4.82 -7.70 -4.88
C LYS A 89 -5.42 -8.04 -3.51
N GLN A 90 -4.81 -7.58 -2.42
CA GLN A 90 -5.35 -7.79 -1.07
C GLN A 90 -6.75 -7.18 -0.93
N PHE A 91 -6.98 -5.99 -1.48
CA PHE A 91 -8.31 -5.38 -1.49
C PHE A 91 -9.32 -6.20 -2.28
N ASP A 92 -8.95 -6.72 -3.45
CA ASP A 92 -9.85 -7.56 -4.26
C ASP A 92 -10.18 -8.89 -3.58
N GLU A 93 -9.22 -9.48 -2.88
CA GLU A 93 -9.45 -10.65 -2.02
C GLU A 93 -10.48 -10.34 -0.92
N LEU A 94 -10.39 -9.18 -0.25
CA LEU A 94 -11.40 -8.78 0.74
C LEU A 94 -12.78 -8.51 0.13
N LYS A 95 -12.83 -7.95 -1.07
CA LYS A 95 -14.10 -7.75 -1.79
C LYS A 95 -14.79 -9.07 -2.12
N THR A 96 -14.05 -10.15 -2.34
CA THR A 96 -14.63 -11.47 -2.68
C THR A 96 -14.96 -12.33 -1.47
N LYS A 97 -14.46 -11.99 -0.26
CA LYS A 97 -14.76 -12.74 0.97
C LYS A 97 -16.25 -12.91 1.25
N GLU A 98 -16.57 -13.97 1.98
CA GLU A 98 -17.96 -14.26 2.33
C GLU A 98 -18.57 -13.19 3.24
N LYS A 99 -19.90 -13.14 3.21
CA LYS A 99 -20.68 -12.26 4.08
C LYS A 99 -20.78 -12.91 5.46
N ALA A 100 -20.74 -12.11 6.51
CA ALA A 100 -20.92 -12.59 7.87
C ALA A 100 -22.34 -13.19 8.03
N LYS A 101 -22.42 -14.34 8.70
CA LYS A 101 -23.66 -15.10 8.92
C LYS A 101 -23.87 -15.34 10.42
N VAL A 102 -25.13 -15.48 10.82
CA VAL A 102 -25.58 -15.91 12.16
C VAL A 102 -26.49 -17.11 12.03
#